data_AF-A0A3G8GVJ7-F1
#
_entry.id   AF-A0A3G8GVJ7-F1
#
_cell.length_a   1.000
_cell.length_b   1.000
_cell.length_c   1.000
_cell.angle_alpha   90.00
_cell.angle_beta   90.00
_cell.angle_gamma   90.00
#
_symmetry.space_group_name_H-M   'P 1'
#
loop_
_entity.id
_entity.type
_entity.pdbx_description
1 polymer ?
#
loop_
_entity_poly.entity_id
_entity_poly.type
_entity_poly.pdbx_seq_one_letter_code
_entity_poly.pdbx_strand_id
1 'polypeptide(L)'
;MIESANTEVNGFSSTKLPVDRDLIKSQRLLNMIEVVEVLHAPDGERTLWQMLVDAGADIDRIIFRDVDDLQAERAPALQFRVDTSKLKGFLVLEHAPGQHGLRILVQTEGTMVLKVVHAGVLLRDLATKIAHLIDDGTRRNEPASRVIVKE
;
A
#
# COMPACT_ATOMS: atom_id res chain seq x y z
N MET A 1 -23.00 -24.22 34.05
CA MET A 1 -21.71 -23.89 34.71
C MET A 1 -20.71 -24.95 34.27
N ILE A 2 -19.68 -24.69 33.46
CA ILE A 2 -19.11 -23.47 32.92
C ILE A 2 -18.77 -23.75 31.44
N GLU A 3 -19.18 -22.82 30.59
CA GLU A 3 -18.84 -22.68 29.18
C GLU A 3 -17.34 -22.34 29.09
N SER A 4 -16.53 -23.20 28.49
CA SER A 4 -15.10 -22.91 28.29
C SER A 4 -14.92 -22.29 26.93
N ALA A 5 -14.53 -21.02 26.98
CA ALA A 5 -14.46 -20.07 25.90
C ALA A 5 -13.53 -20.52 24.76
N ASN A 6 -14.10 -20.37 23.57
CA ASN A 6 -13.52 -20.25 22.24
C ASN A 6 -12.03 -19.88 22.19
N THR A 7 -11.16 -20.85 21.92
CA THR A 7 -9.80 -20.60 21.45
C THR A 7 -9.82 -20.41 19.94
N GLU A 8 -10.34 -19.27 19.47
CA GLU A 8 -10.10 -18.81 18.11
C GLU A 8 -8.89 -17.89 18.12
N VAL A 9 -7.70 -18.50 18.05
CA VAL A 9 -6.53 -17.82 17.51
C VAL A 9 -6.77 -17.58 16.02
N ASN A 10 -7.54 -16.55 15.69
CA ASN A 10 -7.63 -15.99 14.34
C ASN A 10 -6.30 -15.27 14.03
N GLY A 11 -5.25 -16.06 13.81
CA GLY A 11 -3.91 -15.64 13.41
C GLY A 11 -3.76 -15.42 11.91
N PHE A 12 -4.82 -14.99 11.23
CA PHE A 12 -4.75 -14.44 9.89
C PHE A 12 -5.35 -13.04 9.93
N SER A 13 -4.58 -12.09 10.46
CA SER A 13 -4.78 -10.70 10.07
C SER A 13 -4.56 -10.66 8.55
N SER A 14 -5.66 -10.74 7.80
CA SER A 14 -5.73 -10.11 6.49
C SER A 14 -5.53 -8.63 6.78
N THR A 15 -4.26 -8.22 6.87
CA THR A 15 -3.91 -6.87 7.28
C THR A 15 -4.42 -5.99 6.16
N LYS A 16 -5.57 -5.36 6.37
CA LYS A 16 -6.06 -4.33 5.47
C LYS A 16 -5.14 -3.11 5.62
N LEU A 17 -5.10 -2.27 4.60
CA LEU A 17 -4.54 -0.94 4.75
C LEU A 17 -5.23 -0.25 5.95
N PRO A 18 -4.46 0.23 6.95
CA PRO A 18 -4.98 0.92 8.13
C PRO A 18 -5.40 2.36 7.79
N VAL A 19 -6.42 2.47 6.96
CA VAL A 19 -6.99 3.74 6.49
C VAL A 19 -8.46 3.78 6.83
N ASP A 20 -8.87 4.88 7.46
CA ASP A 20 -10.28 5.18 7.73
C ASP A 20 -10.96 5.60 6.41
N ARG A 21 -11.76 4.69 5.85
CA ARG A 21 -12.41 4.87 4.55
C ARG A 21 -13.57 5.85 4.60
N ASP A 22 -14.19 6.03 5.77
CA ASP A 22 -15.34 6.91 5.93
C ASP A 22 -14.95 8.39 5.79
N LEU A 23 -13.65 8.69 5.92
CA LEU A 23 -13.08 10.01 5.72
C LEU A 23 -12.68 10.31 4.26
N ILE A 24 -12.74 9.31 3.36
CA ILE A 24 -12.30 9.45 1.96
C ILE A 24 -13.50 9.72 1.06
N LYS A 25 -13.43 10.81 0.29
CA LYS A 25 -14.47 11.19 -0.68
C LYS A 25 -14.22 10.61 -2.06
N SER A 26 -12.96 10.53 -2.48
CA SER A 26 -12.59 10.11 -3.82
C SER A 26 -12.80 8.60 -4.02
N GLN A 27 -13.78 8.25 -4.85
CA GLN A 27 -14.00 6.85 -5.24
C GLN A 27 -12.77 6.24 -5.92
N ARG A 28 -12.00 7.06 -6.65
CA ARG A 28 -10.75 6.62 -7.27
C ARG A 28 -9.70 6.23 -6.24
N LEU A 29 -9.62 6.95 -5.12
CA LEU A 29 -8.73 6.59 -4.01
C LEU A 29 -9.18 5.30 -3.32
N LEU A 30 -10.49 5.17 -3.04
CA LEU A 30 -11.06 3.94 -2.48
C LEU A 30 -10.76 2.72 -3.34
N ASN A 31 -10.94 2.83 -4.66
CA ASN A 31 -10.62 1.75 -5.60
C ASN A 31 -9.12 1.41 -5.59
N MET A 32 -8.22 2.40 -5.45
CA MET A 32 -6.78 2.12 -5.32
C MET A 32 -6.45 1.38 -4.02
N ILE A 33 -7.09 1.74 -2.91
CA ILE A 33 -6.93 1.03 -1.63
C ILE A 33 -7.36 -0.44 -1.80
N GLU A 34 -8.54 -0.67 -2.38
CA GLU A 34 -9.04 -2.03 -2.64
C GLU A 34 -8.04 -2.82 -3.50
N VAL A 35 -7.56 -2.25 -4.60
CA VAL A 35 -6.54 -2.88 -5.47
C VAL A 35 -5.31 -3.29 -4.68
N VAL A 36 -4.79 -2.42 -3.80
CA VAL A 36 -3.60 -2.75 -2.98
C VAL A 36 -3.87 -3.89 -2.00
N GLU A 37 -5.09 -4.01 -1.51
CA GLU A 37 -5.48 -5.05 -0.55
C GLU A 37 -5.76 -6.41 -1.21
N VAL A 38 -6.33 -6.43 -2.42
CA VAL A 38 -6.79 -7.68 -3.05
C VAL A 38 -5.86 -8.22 -4.13
N LEU A 39 -5.05 -7.36 -4.76
CA LEU A 39 -4.17 -7.79 -5.84
C LEU A 39 -3.02 -8.61 -5.27
N HIS A 40 -2.81 -9.80 -5.80
CA HIS A 40 -1.72 -10.66 -5.37
C HIS A 40 -0.38 -10.20 -5.95
N ALA A 41 0.67 -10.32 -5.15
CA ALA A 41 2.05 -10.21 -5.59
C ALA A 41 2.37 -11.34 -6.60
N PRO A 42 3.44 -11.20 -7.41
CA PRO A 42 3.77 -12.19 -8.44
C PRO A 42 4.04 -13.60 -7.91
N ASP A 43 4.35 -13.75 -6.62
CA ASP A 43 4.52 -15.05 -5.99
C ASP A 43 3.20 -15.78 -5.71
N GLY A 44 2.06 -15.10 -5.81
CA GLY A 44 0.73 -15.66 -5.56
C GLY A 44 0.39 -15.89 -4.09
N GLU A 45 1.33 -15.66 -3.17
CA GLU A 45 1.18 -15.95 -1.74
C GLU A 45 0.83 -14.70 -0.94
N ARG A 46 1.38 -13.55 -1.34
CA ARG A 46 1.18 -12.27 -0.66
C ARG A 46 0.20 -11.39 -1.44
N THR A 47 -0.54 -10.54 -0.74
CA THR A 47 -1.19 -9.37 -1.37
C THR A 47 -0.15 -8.28 -1.64
N LEU A 48 -0.51 -7.30 -2.49
CA LEU A 48 0.33 -6.14 -2.75
C LEU A 48 0.60 -5.35 -1.47
N TRP A 49 -0.38 -5.25 -0.57
CA TRP A 49 -0.18 -4.68 0.77
C TRP A 49 0.85 -5.45 1.59
N GLN A 50 0.77 -6.78 1.66
CA GLN A 50 1.75 -7.57 2.41
C GLN A 50 3.17 -7.41 1.83
N MET A 51 3.30 -7.35 0.51
CA MET A 51 4.59 -7.04 -0.15
C MET A 51 5.10 -5.63 0.20
N LEU A 52 4.21 -4.63 0.37
CA LEU A 52 4.59 -3.30 0.83
C LEU A 52 5.07 -3.31 2.28
N VAL A 53 4.40 -4.06 3.17
CA VAL A 53 4.83 -4.26 4.57
C VAL A 53 6.20 -4.92 4.62
N ASP A 54 6.42 -5.99 3.85
CA ASP A 54 7.72 -6.64 3.67
C ASP A 54 8.78 -5.64 3.18
N ALA A 55 8.40 -4.71 2.30
CA ALA A 55 9.27 -3.65 1.81
C ALA A 55 9.52 -2.50 2.82
N GLY A 56 8.96 -2.58 4.03
CA GLY A 56 9.15 -1.59 5.08
C GLY A 56 8.12 -0.46 5.09
N ALA A 57 6.93 -0.67 4.51
CA ALA A 57 5.81 0.23 4.68
C ALA A 57 5.45 0.37 6.17
N ASP A 58 5.37 1.61 6.62
CA ASP A 58 4.97 1.96 7.97
C ASP A 58 3.45 2.01 8.05
N ILE A 59 2.88 1.05 8.77
CA ILE A 59 1.43 0.90 8.97
C ILE A 59 0.81 2.14 9.64
N ASP A 60 1.58 2.85 10.48
CA ASP A 60 1.09 4.02 11.20
C ASP A 60 1.19 5.30 10.36
N ARG A 61 1.82 5.24 9.18
CA ARG A 61 2.19 6.43 8.37
C ARG A 61 1.94 6.24 6.87
N ILE A 62 0.75 5.77 6.52
CA ILE A 62 0.28 5.79 5.14
C ILE A 62 -0.20 7.20 4.80
N ILE A 63 0.41 7.81 3.79
CA ILE A 63 0.02 9.13 3.31
C ILE A 63 -0.85 8.94 2.07
N PHE A 64 -1.99 9.64 2.01
CA PHE A 64 -2.85 9.63 0.84
C PHE A 64 -3.28 11.04 0.44
N ARG A 65 -3.62 11.18 -0.84
CA ARG A 65 -4.16 12.41 -1.42
C ARG A 65 -5.60 12.13 -1.83
N ASP A 66 -6.56 12.65 -1.06
CA ASP A 66 -7.98 12.52 -1.37
C ASP A 66 -8.43 13.67 -2.28
N VAL A 67 -8.61 13.38 -3.58
CA VAL A 67 -9.04 14.35 -4.59
C VAL A 67 -10.22 13.79 -5.37
N ASP A 68 -11.41 14.35 -5.16
CA ASP A 68 -12.61 13.90 -5.87
C ASP A 68 -12.78 14.61 -7.23
N ASP A 69 -12.17 15.79 -7.40
CA ASP A 69 -12.24 16.54 -8.65
C ASP A 69 -11.42 15.89 -9.78
N LEU A 70 -12.06 15.70 -10.94
CA LEU A 70 -11.45 15.16 -12.15
C LEU A 70 -10.58 16.19 -12.89
N GLN A 71 -10.80 17.49 -12.69
CA GLN A 71 -10.07 18.58 -13.33
C GLN A 71 -8.89 19.11 -12.50
N ALA A 72 -8.71 18.59 -11.29
CA ALA A 72 -7.61 18.98 -10.42
C ALA A 72 -6.25 18.67 -11.05
N GLU A 73 -5.30 19.59 -10.87
CA GLU A 73 -3.91 19.43 -11.33
C GLU A 73 -3.24 18.18 -10.73
N ARG A 74 -3.63 17.81 -9.51
CA ARG A 74 -3.13 16.62 -8.81
C ARG A 74 -4.19 15.55 -8.73
N ALA A 75 -3.80 14.32 -9.03
CA ALA A 75 -4.68 13.17 -8.95
C ALA A 75 -4.64 12.53 -7.55
N PRO A 76 -5.65 11.71 -7.21
CA PRO A 76 -5.62 10.85 -6.05
C PRO A 76 -4.37 9.99 -6.00
N ALA A 77 -3.80 9.81 -4.81
CA ALA A 77 -2.58 9.03 -4.65
C ALA A 77 -2.49 8.34 -3.28
N LEU A 78 -1.77 7.21 -3.26
CA LEU A 78 -1.30 6.51 -2.07
C LEU A 78 0.23 6.56 -2.06
N GLN A 79 0.82 6.88 -0.91
CA GLN A 79 2.26 6.96 -0.72
C GLN A 79 2.69 6.09 0.45
N PHE A 80 3.69 5.25 0.18
CA PHE A 80 4.26 4.29 1.11
C PHE A 80 5.74 4.58 1.30
N ARG A 81 6.22 4.62 2.54
CA ARG A 81 7.66 4.54 2.81
C ARG A 81 8.11 3.11 2.47
N VAL A 82 9.28 2.99 1.87
CA VAL A 82 9.92 1.69 1.60
C VAL A 82 11.39 1.78 1.95
N ASP A 83 11.94 0.68 2.42
CA ASP A 83 13.35 0.55 2.79
C ASP A 83 13.82 -0.86 2.44
N THR A 84 14.08 -1.10 1.17
CA THR A 84 14.62 -2.38 0.69
C THR A 84 15.98 -2.17 0.05
N SER A 85 16.64 -3.28 -0.32
CA SER A 85 17.87 -3.19 -1.11
C SER A 85 17.65 -2.60 -2.52
N LYS A 86 16.41 -2.60 -3.03
CA LYS A 86 16.05 -2.05 -4.35
C LYS A 86 15.64 -0.58 -4.30
N LEU A 87 14.90 -0.17 -3.26
CA LEU A 87 14.42 1.19 -3.10
C LEU A 87 14.38 1.58 -1.63
N LYS A 88 15.06 2.68 -1.30
CA LYS A 88 14.92 3.41 -0.04
C LYS A 88 14.29 4.76 -0.32
N GLY A 89 13.19 5.07 0.36
CA GLY A 89 12.45 6.32 0.18
C GLY A 89 10.95 6.08 0.12
N PHE A 90 10.30 6.53 -0.97
CA PHE A 90 8.85 6.41 -1.14
C PHE A 90 8.46 5.78 -2.47
N LEU A 91 7.46 4.92 -2.42
CA LEU A 91 6.67 4.47 -3.56
C LEU A 91 5.33 5.20 -3.54
N VAL A 92 4.92 5.76 -4.68
CA VAL A 92 3.62 6.45 -4.81
C VAL A 92 2.83 5.82 -5.95
N LEU A 93 1.60 5.40 -5.65
CA LEU A 93 0.60 5.02 -6.63
C LEU A 93 -0.32 6.22 -6.84
N GLU A 94 -0.42 6.70 -8.06
CA GLU A 94 -1.25 7.85 -8.40
C GLU A 94 -2.18 7.49 -9.54
N HIS A 95 -3.45 7.91 -9.46
CA HIS A 95 -4.38 7.71 -10.55
C HIS A 95 -3.87 8.43 -11.81
N ALA A 96 -3.94 7.79 -12.98
CA ALA A 96 -3.47 8.36 -14.24
C ALA A 96 -4.58 9.23 -14.89
N PRO A 97 -4.46 10.56 -14.95
CA PRO A 97 -5.48 11.41 -15.57
C PRO A 97 -5.57 11.13 -17.08
N GLY A 98 -6.79 10.94 -17.59
CA GLY A 98 -7.02 10.75 -19.03
C GLY A 98 -6.48 9.44 -19.62
N GLN A 99 -5.97 8.52 -18.80
CA GLN A 99 -5.53 7.19 -19.22
C GLN A 99 -6.20 6.10 -18.38
N HIS A 100 -6.30 4.89 -18.95
CA HIS A 100 -6.66 3.72 -18.15
C HIS A 100 -5.45 3.29 -17.31
N GLY A 101 -5.63 3.19 -15.99
CA GLY A 101 -4.65 2.62 -15.07
C GLY A 101 -4.04 3.59 -14.06
N LEU A 102 -2.85 3.26 -13.58
CA LEU A 102 -2.13 3.96 -12.53
C LEU A 102 -0.76 4.47 -13.02
N ARG A 103 -0.26 5.51 -12.37
CA ARG A 103 1.14 5.91 -12.41
C ARG A 103 1.85 5.37 -11.18
N ILE A 104 3.07 4.90 -11.38
CA ILE A 104 3.98 4.53 -10.31
C ILE A 104 5.07 5.60 -10.28
N LEU A 105 5.21 6.26 -9.14
CA LEU A 105 6.27 7.22 -8.89
C LEU A 105 7.16 6.72 -7.75
N VAL A 106 8.42 7.11 -7.79
CA VAL A 106 9.39 6.83 -6.73
C VAL A 106 10.09 8.10 -6.32
N GLN A 107 10.39 8.21 -5.03
CA GLN A 107 11.31 9.20 -4.50
C GLN A 107 12.39 8.43 -3.74
N THR A 108 13.65 8.61 -4.13
CA THR A 108 14.78 8.01 -3.42
C THR A 108 15.11 8.85 -2.19
N GLU A 109 15.54 8.21 -1.11
CA GLU A 109 16.02 8.88 0.09
C GLU A 109 17.12 9.89 -0.24
N GLY A 110 17.08 11.06 0.41
CA GLY A 110 17.99 12.18 0.10
C GLY A 110 17.60 13.00 -1.14
N THR A 111 16.58 12.60 -1.91
CA THR A 111 16.07 13.38 -3.04
C THR A 111 14.74 14.04 -2.71
N MET A 112 14.48 15.21 -3.29
CA MET A 112 13.20 15.92 -3.13
C MET A 112 12.23 15.68 -4.30
N VAL A 113 12.66 14.95 -5.33
CA VAL A 113 11.93 14.83 -6.60
C VAL A 113 11.27 13.46 -6.69
N LEU A 114 9.94 13.46 -6.84
CA LEU A 114 9.19 12.28 -7.27
C LEU A 114 9.40 12.07 -8.77
N LYS A 115 9.87 10.88 -9.15
CA LYS A 115 10.08 10.48 -10.54
C LYS A 115 8.99 9.51 -10.95
N VAL A 116 8.32 9.80 -12.07
CA VAL A 116 7.42 8.84 -12.71
C VAL A 116 8.27 7.73 -13.34
N VAL A 117 8.15 6.51 -12.84
CA VAL A 117 8.87 5.34 -13.38
C VAL A 117 8.01 4.55 -14.35
N HIS A 118 6.69 4.54 -14.12
CA HIS A 118 5.73 3.94 -15.03
C HIS A 118 4.47 4.81 -15.13
N ALA A 119 3.98 4.99 -16.35
CA ALA A 119 2.71 5.66 -16.64
C ALA A 119 1.76 4.68 -17.37
N GLY A 120 0.46 4.80 -17.11
CA GLY A 120 -0.56 3.97 -17.77
C GLY A 120 -0.49 2.49 -17.39
N VAL A 121 -0.15 2.17 -16.14
CA VAL A 121 -0.04 0.79 -15.65
C VAL A 121 -1.43 0.19 -15.45
N LEU A 122 -1.74 -0.85 -16.20
CA LEU A 122 -2.96 -1.62 -16.03
C LEU A 122 -2.85 -2.56 -14.82
N LEU A 123 -4.00 -2.89 -14.21
CA LEU A 123 -4.05 -3.71 -12.99
C LEU A 123 -3.34 -5.06 -13.13
N ARG A 124 -3.47 -5.72 -14.28
CA ARG A 124 -2.81 -7.01 -14.58
C ARG A 124 -1.28 -6.96 -14.50
N ASP A 125 -0.68 -5.78 -14.71
CA ASP A 125 0.77 -5.58 -14.74
C ASP A 125 1.29 -4.88 -13.47
N LEU A 126 0.38 -4.43 -12.60
CA LEU A 126 0.69 -3.55 -11.47
C LEU A 126 1.58 -4.25 -10.43
N ALA A 127 1.18 -5.44 -9.98
CA ALA A 127 1.90 -6.19 -8.96
C ALA A 127 3.34 -6.49 -9.40
N THR A 128 3.51 -6.98 -10.64
CA THR A 128 4.83 -7.28 -11.23
C THR A 128 5.72 -6.05 -11.31
N LYS A 129 5.18 -4.90 -11.72
CA LYS A 129 5.96 -3.65 -11.79
C LYS A 129 6.39 -3.17 -10.40
N ILE A 130 5.50 -3.25 -9.40
CA ILE A 130 5.85 -2.86 -8.04
C ILE A 130 6.89 -3.81 -7.45
N ALA A 131 6.74 -5.13 -7.63
CA ALA A 131 7.71 -6.12 -7.15
C ALA A 131 9.12 -5.89 -7.71
N HIS A 132 9.24 -5.51 -8.99
CA HIS A 132 10.54 -5.15 -9.56
C HIS A 132 11.18 -3.94 -8.88
N LEU A 133 10.40 -3.01 -8.33
CA LEU A 133 10.89 -1.79 -7.68
C LEU A 133 11.22 -2.00 -6.21
N ILE A 134 10.45 -2.81 -5.48
CA ILE A 134 10.53 -2.85 -4.01
C ILE A 134 10.86 -4.24 -3.44
N ASP A 135 10.41 -5.33 -4.06
CA ASP A 135 10.49 -6.66 -3.45
C ASP A 135 11.90 -7.25 -3.60
N ASP A 136 12.66 -7.33 -2.52
CA ASP A 136 13.99 -7.95 -2.51
C ASP A 136 14.00 -9.39 -1.98
N GLY A 137 12.82 -10.00 -1.84
CA GLY A 137 12.65 -11.36 -1.35
C GLY A 137 12.76 -11.48 0.17
N THR A 138 13.02 -10.38 0.89
CA THR A 138 12.95 -10.37 2.35
C THR A 138 11.50 -10.28 2.82
N ARG A 139 11.17 -11.02 3.88
CA ARG A 139 9.86 -10.96 4.54
C ARG A 139 10.03 -10.29 5.89
N ARG A 140 9.24 -9.27 6.17
CA ARG A 140 9.23 -8.59 7.48
C ARG A 140 8.00 -9.07 8.22
N ASN A 141 8.22 -9.90 9.24
CA ASN A 141 7.16 -10.20 10.18
C ASN A 141 6.80 -8.91 10.92
N GLU A 142 5.52 -8.54 10.90
CA GLU A 142 5.02 -7.50 11.79
C GLU A 142 5.35 -7.90 13.25
N PRO A 143 5.89 -7.01 14.08
CA PRO A 143 5.88 -7.25 15.52
C PRO A 143 4.40 -7.33 15.94
N ALA A 144 4.00 -8.47 16.49
CA ALA A 144 2.67 -8.66 17.07
C ALA A 144 2.32 -7.44 17.93
N SER A 145 1.17 -6.82 17.62
CA SER A 145 0.62 -5.61 18.20
C SER A 145 1.10 -5.35 19.63
N ARG A 146 1.96 -4.36 19.82
CA ARG A 146 2.22 -3.84 21.18
C ARG A 146 0.95 -3.13 21.63
N VAL A 147 0.22 -3.74 22.55
CA VAL A 147 -0.84 -3.08 23.31
C VAL A 147 -0.20 -1.86 24.00
N ILE A 148 -0.49 -0.66 23.51
CA ILE A 148 -0.20 0.56 24.24
C ILE A 148 -1.24 0.65 25.35
N VAL A 149 -0.88 0.20 26.55
CA VAL A 149 -1.65 0.50 27.76
C VAL A 149 -1.40 1.98 28.07
N LYS A 150 -2.43 2.82 27.94
CA LYS A 150 -2.41 4.17 28.50
C LYS A 150 -2.42 4.07 30.03
N GLU A 151 -1.50 4.75 30.69
CA GLU A 151 -1.68 5.23 32.06
C GLU A 151 -2.65 6.43 32.08
#